data_AF-A0A526ULU0-F1
#
_entry.id   AF-A0A526ULU0-F1
#
_cell.length_a   1.000
_cell.length_b   1.000
_cell.length_c   1.000
_cell.angle_alpha   90.00
_cell.angle_beta   90.00
_cell.angle_gamma   90.00
#
_symmetry.space_group_name_H-M   'P 1'
#
loop_
_entity.id
_entity.type
_entity.pdbx_description
1 polymer ?
#
loop_
_entity_poly.entity_id
_entity_poly.type
_entity_poly.pdbx_seq_one_letter_code
_entity_poly.pdbx_strand_id
1 'polypeptide(L)'
;MSPRFLLTLSMALCPASPVYAGVDVERALEAFHSTCLAHGPDFDRTAVAAGGRGWTPVAFGAFSDLSPIANVNDAKTWTTVADDTMPKGAIVQVTKATLDGKAVQTCTVAMTDVDHETFLKSFFTRTDAEKIDEKRDGLQISRLYILIAGGRRQIVNLKFPASPTAEGSIVASSIADD
;
A
#
# COMPACT_ATOMS: atom_id res chain seq x y z
N MET A 1 -21.90 -71.79 8.09
CA MET A 1 -22.05 -70.65 7.17
C MET A 1 -22.07 -69.37 8.00
N SER A 2 -20.97 -68.60 8.00
CA SER A 2 -20.89 -67.29 8.65
C SER A 2 -20.67 -66.23 7.57
N PRO A 3 -21.39 -65.10 7.59
CA PRO A 3 -21.06 -64.00 6.70
C PRO A 3 -19.96 -63.15 7.35
N ARG A 4 -18.91 -62.87 6.58
CA ARG A 4 -17.87 -61.89 6.91
C ARG A 4 -18.42 -60.49 6.62
N PHE A 5 -18.52 -59.66 7.65
CA PHE A 5 -18.76 -58.21 7.50
C PHE A 5 -17.46 -57.55 7.06
N LEU A 6 -17.42 -57.02 5.83
CA LEU A 6 -16.37 -56.13 5.35
C LEU A 6 -16.77 -54.69 5.71
N LEU A 7 -16.05 -54.09 6.67
CA LEU A 7 -16.20 -52.69 7.03
C LEU A 7 -15.34 -51.84 6.08
N THR A 8 -15.95 -51.20 5.09
CA THR A 8 -15.29 -50.22 4.23
C THR A 8 -15.17 -48.89 4.97
N LEU A 9 -13.93 -48.52 5.32
CA LEU A 9 -13.60 -47.23 5.94
C LEU A 9 -13.47 -46.16 4.84
N SER A 10 -14.49 -45.32 4.67
CA SER A 10 -14.44 -44.17 3.77
C SER A 10 -13.67 -43.03 4.43
N MET A 11 -12.41 -42.82 4.05
CA MET A 11 -11.67 -41.59 4.36
C MET A 11 -12.32 -40.42 3.60
N ALA A 12 -13.04 -39.57 4.32
CA ALA A 12 -13.50 -38.29 3.81
C ALA A 12 -12.29 -37.36 3.67
N LEU A 13 -11.77 -37.18 2.45
CA LEU A 13 -10.88 -36.05 2.15
C LEU A 13 -11.73 -34.78 2.16
N CYS A 14 -11.60 -33.98 3.22
CA CYS A 14 -12.05 -32.59 3.19
C CYS A 14 -11.26 -31.86 2.09
N PRO A 15 -11.90 -31.30 1.04
CA PRO A 15 -11.21 -30.38 0.17
C PRO A 15 -10.85 -29.15 1.00
N ALA A 16 -9.57 -28.93 1.24
CA ALA A 16 -9.08 -27.66 1.75
C ALA A 16 -9.48 -26.59 0.71
N SER A 17 -10.34 -25.66 1.10
CA SER A 17 -10.71 -24.52 0.26
C SER A 17 -9.42 -23.81 -0.19
N PRO A 18 -9.32 -23.37 -1.45
CA PRO A 18 -8.18 -22.58 -1.89
C PRO A 18 -8.18 -21.30 -1.06
N VAL A 19 -7.17 -21.15 -0.20
CA VAL A 19 -6.86 -19.86 0.40
C VAL A 19 -6.44 -18.99 -0.77
N TYR A 20 -7.26 -18.01 -1.15
CA TYR A 20 -6.79 -16.92 -2.00
C TYR A 20 -5.62 -16.30 -1.24
N ALA A 21 -4.40 -16.53 -1.73
CA ALA A 21 -3.23 -15.91 -1.14
C ALA A 21 -3.33 -14.41 -1.45
N GLY A 22 -3.73 -13.63 -0.45
CA GLY A 22 -3.68 -12.17 -0.51
C GLY A 22 -2.27 -11.67 -0.81
N VAL A 23 -2.14 -10.37 -1.02
CA VAL A 23 -0.82 -9.76 -1.23
C VAL A 23 0.02 -9.97 0.03
N ASP A 24 1.21 -10.55 -0.15
CA ASP A 24 2.18 -10.72 0.93
C ASP A 24 2.51 -9.35 1.57
N VAL A 25 2.39 -9.27 2.89
CA VAL A 25 2.53 -8.00 3.63
C VAL A 25 3.94 -7.43 3.51
N GLU A 26 4.96 -8.30 3.54
CA GLU A 26 6.34 -7.84 3.45
C GLU A 26 6.65 -7.32 2.05
N ARG A 27 6.07 -7.92 1.00
CA ARG A 27 6.08 -7.37 -0.36
C ARG A 27 5.36 -6.02 -0.44
N ALA A 28 4.16 -5.89 0.14
CA ALA A 28 3.43 -4.63 0.15
C ALA A 28 4.21 -3.51 0.86
N LEU A 29 4.85 -3.83 1.98
CA LEU A 29 5.67 -2.90 2.72
C LEU A 29 6.94 -2.53 1.93
N GLU A 30 7.56 -3.49 1.26
CA GLU A 30 8.72 -3.25 0.39
C GLU A 30 8.35 -2.39 -0.82
N ALA A 31 7.17 -2.58 -1.42
CA ALA A 31 6.65 -1.74 -2.48
C ALA A 31 6.60 -0.26 -2.05
N PHE A 32 6.01 0.01 -0.89
CA PHE A 32 5.94 1.37 -0.34
C PHE A 32 7.32 1.90 0.05
N HIS A 33 8.13 1.08 0.73
CA HIS A 33 9.45 1.48 1.20
C HIS A 33 10.38 1.86 0.05
N SER A 34 10.59 0.94 -0.90
CA SER A 34 11.51 1.14 -2.03
C SER A 34 11.04 2.25 -2.99
N THR A 35 9.73 2.44 -3.14
CA THR A 35 9.16 3.43 -4.07
C THR A 35 9.10 4.83 -3.45
N CYS A 36 8.66 4.95 -2.20
CA CYS A 36 8.28 6.25 -1.61
C CYS A 36 9.09 6.67 -0.37
N LEU A 37 9.71 5.75 0.38
CA LEU A 37 10.40 6.09 1.63
C LEU A 37 11.92 6.15 1.49
N ALA A 38 12.54 5.12 0.88
CA ALA A 38 13.98 4.92 0.90
C ALA A 38 14.79 6.11 0.38
N HIS A 39 14.22 6.84 -0.60
CA HIS A 39 14.80 8.05 -1.18
C HIS A 39 13.83 9.24 -1.12
N GLY A 40 12.80 9.15 -0.28
CA GLY A 40 11.68 10.08 -0.22
C GLY A 40 10.85 10.16 -1.51
N PRO A 41 9.76 10.95 -1.49
CA PRO A 41 8.96 11.20 -2.68
C PRO A 41 9.77 12.02 -3.70
N ASP A 42 9.75 11.58 -4.97
CA ASP A 42 10.44 12.23 -6.08
C ASP A 42 9.68 11.96 -7.38
N PHE A 43 9.07 13.02 -7.91
CA PHE A 43 8.16 13.02 -9.03
C PHE A 43 8.86 12.61 -10.33
N ASP A 44 10.03 13.18 -10.59
CA ASP A 44 10.74 12.98 -11.85
C ASP A 44 11.46 11.63 -11.86
N ARG A 45 12.11 11.25 -10.74
CA ARG A 45 12.73 9.94 -10.59
C ARG A 45 11.71 8.81 -10.70
N THR A 46 10.56 8.95 -10.04
CA THR A 46 9.51 7.93 -10.11
C THR A 46 8.90 7.84 -11.51
N ALA A 47 8.71 8.96 -12.20
CA ALA A 47 8.22 8.96 -13.58
C ALA A 47 9.17 8.23 -14.54
N VAL A 48 10.49 8.42 -14.39
CA VAL A 48 11.51 7.69 -15.16
C VAL A 48 11.47 6.20 -14.82
N ALA A 49 11.41 5.86 -13.53
CA ALA A 49 11.37 4.47 -13.07
C ALA A 49 10.11 3.73 -13.57
N ALA A 50 8.95 4.39 -13.61
CA ALA A 50 7.71 3.82 -14.11
C ALA A 50 7.83 3.32 -15.55
N GLY A 51 8.50 4.09 -16.42
CA GLY A 51 8.77 3.69 -17.80
C GLY A 51 9.66 2.44 -17.89
N GLY A 52 10.72 2.38 -17.08
CA GLY A 52 11.61 1.21 -17.02
C GLY A 52 10.97 -0.04 -16.42
N ARG A 53 9.96 0.13 -15.57
CA ARG A 53 9.21 -0.96 -14.93
C ARG A 53 7.99 -1.43 -15.72
N GLY A 54 7.71 -0.81 -16.88
CA GLY A 54 6.53 -1.16 -17.69
C GLY A 54 5.20 -0.83 -17.01
N TRP A 55 5.18 0.13 -16.08
CA TRP A 55 3.94 0.58 -15.46
C TRP A 55 3.08 1.34 -16.47
N THR A 56 1.77 1.14 -16.41
CA THR A 56 0.85 1.72 -17.39
C THR A 56 0.32 3.06 -16.86
N PRO A 57 0.54 4.19 -17.56
CA PRO A 57 0.00 5.48 -17.15
C PRO A 57 -1.52 5.46 -17.11
N VAL A 58 -2.09 6.10 -16.09
CA VAL A 58 -3.53 6.30 -15.95
C VAL A 58 -3.83 7.77 -15.67
N ALA A 59 -5.02 8.22 -16.03
CA ALA A 59 -5.43 9.60 -15.80
C ALA A 59 -5.47 9.89 -14.28
N PHE A 60 -4.84 10.99 -13.85
CA PHE A 60 -4.82 11.39 -12.44
C PHE A 60 -6.22 11.48 -11.82
N GLY A 61 -7.18 12.04 -12.56
CA GLY A 61 -8.57 12.21 -12.08
C GLY A 61 -9.28 10.90 -11.73
N ALA A 62 -8.83 9.74 -12.21
CA ALA A 62 -9.37 8.45 -11.78
C ALA A 62 -8.96 8.07 -10.34
N PHE A 63 -7.92 8.71 -9.81
CA PHE A 63 -7.29 8.40 -8.53
C PHE A 63 -6.92 9.67 -7.74
N SER A 64 -7.59 10.80 -7.97
CA SER A 64 -7.28 12.07 -7.29
C SER A 64 -7.39 11.97 -5.78
N ASP A 65 -8.29 11.12 -5.28
CA ASP A 65 -8.57 10.93 -3.85
C ASP A 65 -7.45 10.18 -3.11
N LEU A 66 -6.50 9.60 -3.85
CA LEU A 66 -5.28 9.00 -3.29
C LEU A 66 -4.26 10.04 -2.84
N SER A 67 -4.35 11.27 -3.35
CA SER A 67 -3.42 12.34 -2.95
C SER A 67 -3.56 12.59 -1.45
N PRO A 68 -2.46 12.57 -0.67
CA PRO A 68 -2.53 12.77 0.77
C PRO A 68 -2.71 14.26 1.13
N ILE A 69 -2.59 15.15 0.14
CA ILE A 69 -2.69 16.60 0.28
C ILE A 69 -3.55 17.21 -0.83
N ALA A 70 -4.10 18.39 -0.56
CA ALA A 70 -4.77 19.23 -1.55
C ALA A 70 -3.74 20.01 -2.41
N ASN A 71 -4.21 21.02 -3.15
CA ASN A 71 -3.37 21.98 -3.90
C ASN A 71 -2.27 21.33 -4.74
N VAL A 72 -2.66 20.30 -5.50
CA VAL A 72 -1.79 19.59 -6.43
C VAL A 72 -1.53 20.45 -7.66
N ASN A 73 -0.25 20.69 -7.95
CA ASN A 73 0.21 21.48 -9.08
C ASN A 73 0.49 20.60 -10.30
N ASP A 74 1.03 19.41 -10.07
CA ASP A 74 1.33 18.40 -11.10
C ASP A 74 1.16 17.00 -10.51
N ALA A 75 0.74 16.04 -11.32
CA ALA A 75 0.50 14.67 -10.89
C ALA A 75 0.76 13.67 -12.01
N LYS A 76 1.32 12.52 -11.63
CA LYS A 76 1.42 11.34 -12.49
C LYS A 76 0.97 10.12 -11.71
N THR A 77 0.22 9.25 -12.39
CA THR A 77 -0.34 8.04 -11.80
C THR A 77 -0.13 6.86 -12.75
N TRP A 78 0.16 5.70 -12.19
CA TRP A 78 0.31 4.45 -12.94
C TRP A 78 -0.36 3.27 -12.24
N THR A 79 -0.79 2.30 -13.04
CA THR A 79 -1.04 0.93 -12.58
C THR A 79 0.20 0.08 -12.78
N THR A 80 0.49 -0.78 -11.80
CA THR A 80 1.71 -1.59 -11.78
C THR A 80 1.51 -2.96 -12.43
N VAL A 81 2.60 -3.48 -13.00
CA VAL A 81 2.74 -4.92 -13.26
C VAL A 81 3.40 -5.59 -12.05
N ALA A 82 3.19 -6.89 -11.88
CA ALA A 82 3.87 -7.62 -10.79
C ALA A 82 5.39 -7.71 -11.06
N ASP A 83 6.18 -7.38 -10.05
CA ASP A 83 7.62 -7.68 -9.96
C ASP A 83 7.98 -8.22 -8.57
N ASP A 84 9.26 -8.40 -8.27
CA ASP A 84 9.73 -8.93 -6.98
C ASP A 84 9.24 -8.11 -5.77
N THR A 85 9.08 -6.80 -5.97
CA THR A 85 8.73 -5.82 -4.94
C THR A 85 7.29 -5.33 -5.05
N MET A 86 6.74 -5.23 -6.25
CA MET A 86 5.48 -4.53 -6.52
C MET A 86 4.36 -5.54 -6.84
N PRO A 87 3.22 -5.51 -6.11
CA PRO A 87 2.04 -6.29 -6.47
C PRO A 87 1.47 -5.86 -7.83
N LYS A 88 0.88 -6.79 -8.58
CA LYS A 88 0.14 -6.46 -9.82
C LYS A 88 -1.08 -5.61 -9.48
N GLY A 89 -1.31 -4.54 -10.25
CA GLY A 89 -2.51 -3.72 -10.13
C GLY A 89 -2.50 -2.74 -8.95
N ALA A 90 -1.38 -2.62 -8.24
CA ALA A 90 -1.19 -1.50 -7.33
C ALA A 90 -1.23 -0.17 -8.11
N ILE A 91 -1.61 0.90 -7.42
CA ILE A 91 -1.59 2.26 -7.97
C ILE A 91 -0.42 2.99 -7.35
N VAL A 92 0.45 3.55 -8.20
CA VAL A 92 1.49 4.47 -7.76
C VAL A 92 1.16 5.86 -8.27
N GLN A 93 1.15 6.84 -7.37
CA GLN A 93 0.88 8.23 -7.68
C GLN A 93 1.98 9.12 -7.10
N VAL A 94 2.48 10.06 -7.89
CA VAL A 94 3.38 11.11 -7.42
C VAL A 94 2.79 12.47 -7.75
N THR A 95 2.96 13.42 -6.83
CA THR A 95 2.47 14.79 -7.03
C THR A 95 3.52 15.83 -6.63
N LYS A 96 3.48 16.99 -7.29
CA LYS A 96 4.08 18.24 -6.83
C LYS A 96 2.95 19.11 -6.31
N ALA A 97 3.10 19.71 -5.14
CA ALA A 97 2.03 20.45 -4.49
C ALA A 97 2.58 21.54 -3.56
N THR A 98 1.68 22.27 -2.93
CA THR A 98 2.02 23.27 -1.91
C THR A 98 1.32 22.97 -0.60
N LEU A 99 2.09 22.82 0.48
CA LEU A 99 1.60 22.63 1.85
C LEU A 99 2.11 23.77 2.73
N ASP A 100 1.19 24.52 3.34
CA ASP A 100 1.51 25.68 4.19
C ASP A 100 2.49 26.69 3.55
N GLY A 101 2.31 26.93 2.25
CA GLY A 101 3.14 27.84 1.46
C GLY A 101 4.50 27.27 1.04
N LYS A 102 4.80 26.01 1.36
CA LYS A 102 6.04 25.33 0.96
C LYS A 102 5.80 24.34 -0.17
N ALA A 103 6.74 24.28 -1.11
CA ALA A 103 6.75 23.25 -2.14
C ALA A 103 7.02 21.89 -1.50
N VAL A 104 6.17 20.92 -1.81
CA VAL A 104 6.30 19.54 -1.34
C VAL A 104 6.08 18.59 -2.51
N GLN A 105 6.68 17.41 -2.40
CA GLN A 105 6.39 16.29 -3.26
C GLN A 105 5.73 15.16 -2.47
N THR A 106 4.88 14.39 -3.15
CA THR A 106 4.27 13.19 -2.57
C THR A 106 4.52 11.96 -3.44
N CYS A 107 4.52 10.81 -2.78
CA CYS A 107 4.53 9.51 -3.40
C CYS A 107 3.56 8.61 -2.65
N THR A 108 2.59 8.04 -3.35
CA THR A 108 1.53 7.21 -2.80
C THR A 108 1.53 5.86 -3.50
N VAL A 109 1.44 4.79 -2.72
CA VAL A 109 1.18 3.43 -3.18
C VAL A 109 -0.14 2.96 -2.59
N ALA A 110 -1.10 2.60 -3.45
CA ALA A 110 -2.36 1.99 -3.04
C ALA A 110 -2.41 0.52 -3.48
N MET A 111 -2.77 -0.37 -2.57
CA MET A 111 -2.77 -1.82 -2.76
C MET A 111 -4.04 -2.43 -2.17
N THR A 112 -4.63 -3.40 -2.88
CA THR A 112 -5.76 -4.21 -2.40
C THR A 112 -5.26 -5.52 -1.80
N ASP A 113 -6.13 -6.23 -1.09
CA ASP A 113 -5.89 -7.60 -0.60
C ASP A 113 -4.67 -7.72 0.32
N VAL A 114 -4.34 -6.63 1.04
CA VAL A 114 -3.30 -6.58 2.07
C VAL A 114 -3.96 -6.60 3.45
N ASP A 115 -3.53 -7.51 4.32
CA ASP A 115 -3.92 -7.50 5.73
C ASP A 115 -3.38 -6.25 6.42
N HIS A 116 -4.26 -5.29 6.72
CA HIS A 116 -3.84 -3.97 7.19
C HIS A 116 -3.28 -4.00 8.61
N GLU A 117 -3.77 -4.89 9.49
CA GLU A 117 -3.24 -5.01 10.85
C GLU A 117 -1.78 -5.49 10.84
N THR A 118 -1.50 -6.52 10.04
CA THR A 118 -0.14 -7.04 9.85
C THR A 118 0.73 -6.03 9.14
N PHE A 119 0.22 -5.33 8.11
CA PHE A 119 0.96 -4.25 7.43
C PHE A 119 1.39 -3.16 8.42
N LEU A 120 0.47 -2.68 9.26
CA LEU A 120 0.78 -1.66 10.26
C LEU A 120 1.82 -2.17 11.26
N LYS A 121 1.65 -3.40 11.77
CA LYS A 121 2.61 -4.02 12.70
C LYS A 121 4.01 -4.13 12.08
N SER A 122 4.12 -4.59 10.83
CA SER A 122 5.39 -4.69 10.13
C SER A 122 5.98 -3.30 9.86
N PHE A 123 5.17 -2.32 9.48
CA PHE A 123 5.60 -0.92 9.29
C PHE A 123 6.26 -0.34 10.55
N PHE A 124 5.65 -0.49 11.73
CA PHE A 124 6.24 -0.02 13.00
C PHE A 124 7.41 -0.85 13.50
N THR A 125 7.55 -2.09 13.05
CA THR A 125 8.74 -2.89 13.35
C THR A 125 9.95 -2.42 12.56
N ARG A 126 9.74 -1.86 11.36
CA ARG A 126 10.79 -1.41 10.44
C ARG A 126 11.09 0.09 10.51
N THR A 127 10.27 0.88 11.21
CA THR A 127 10.37 2.35 11.23
C THR A 127 10.29 2.88 12.65
N ASP A 128 10.86 4.06 12.86
CA ASP A 128 10.76 4.87 14.08
C ASP A 128 9.55 5.82 14.04
N ALA A 129 8.50 5.45 13.30
CA ALA A 129 7.39 6.34 13.00
C ALA A 129 6.61 6.78 14.25
N GLU A 130 6.55 8.09 14.45
CA GLU A 130 5.79 8.72 15.54
C GLU A 130 4.45 9.25 15.02
N LYS A 131 3.35 8.85 15.65
CA LYS A 131 2.01 9.30 15.24
C LYS A 131 1.80 10.77 15.62
N ILE A 132 1.33 11.56 14.66
CA ILE A 132 1.05 13.00 14.86
C ILE A 132 -0.42 13.37 14.68
N ASP A 133 -1.20 12.59 13.92
CA ASP A 133 -2.64 12.84 13.74
C ASP A 133 -3.41 11.54 13.41
N GLU A 134 -4.73 11.55 13.61
CA GLU A 134 -5.65 10.52 13.12
C GLU A 134 -7.02 11.12 12.79
N LYS A 135 -7.54 10.72 11.65
CA LYS A 135 -8.92 10.96 11.22
C LYS A 135 -9.60 9.63 10.98
N ARG A 136 -10.86 9.55 11.41
CA ARG A 136 -11.71 8.39 11.17
C ARG A 136 -12.96 8.87 10.45
N ASP A 137 -13.18 8.36 9.25
CA ASP A 137 -14.52 8.30 8.67
C ASP A 137 -15.07 6.89 8.94
N GLY A 138 -16.39 6.68 8.88
CA GLY A 138 -16.99 5.40 9.30
C GLY A 138 -16.46 4.16 8.54
N LEU A 139 -15.74 4.34 7.43
CA LEU A 139 -15.23 3.28 6.57
C LEU A 139 -13.70 3.16 6.62
N GLN A 140 -12.98 4.25 6.86
CA GLN A 140 -11.53 4.31 6.83
C GLN A 140 -10.95 5.09 8.01
N ILE A 141 -9.74 4.69 8.37
CA ILE A 141 -8.88 5.42 9.29
C ILE A 141 -7.72 5.95 8.46
N SER A 142 -7.44 7.25 8.60
CA SER A 142 -6.25 7.91 8.07
C SER A 142 -5.38 8.35 9.25
N ARG A 143 -4.13 7.89 9.29
CA ARG A 143 -3.17 8.26 10.33
C ARG A 143 -1.96 8.93 9.72
N LEU A 144 -1.54 10.04 10.33
CA LEU A 144 -0.33 10.74 9.98
C LEU A 144 0.79 10.40 10.95
N TYR A 145 1.97 10.17 10.40
CA TYR A 145 3.18 9.87 11.13
C TYR A 145 4.32 10.76 10.67
N ILE A 146 5.30 10.97 11.53
CA ILE A 146 6.59 11.55 11.19
C ILE A 146 7.68 10.51 11.42
N LEU A 147 8.62 10.41 10.49
CA LEU A 147 9.76 9.49 10.58
C LEU A 147 10.98 10.03 9.84
N ILE A 148 12.14 9.42 10.07
CA ILE A 148 13.33 9.63 9.25
C ILE A 148 13.56 8.40 8.35
N ALA A 149 13.44 8.58 7.04
CA ALA A 149 13.78 7.55 6.05
C ALA A 149 14.69 8.12 4.97
N GLY A 150 15.70 7.35 4.56
CA GLY A 150 16.70 7.81 3.59
C GLY A 150 17.48 9.05 4.04
N GLY A 151 17.62 9.27 5.35
CA GLY A 151 18.24 10.48 5.91
C GLY A 151 17.39 11.75 5.80
N ARG A 152 16.13 11.64 5.37
CA ARG A 152 15.19 12.76 5.21
C ARG A 152 14.02 12.61 6.18
N ARG A 153 13.60 13.73 6.78
CA ARG A 153 12.34 13.79 7.52
C ARG A 153 11.17 13.71 6.56
N GLN A 154 10.25 12.79 6.81
CA GLN A 154 9.09 12.54 5.95
C GLN A 154 7.83 12.47 6.81
N ILE A 155 6.71 12.95 6.27
CA ILE A 155 5.38 12.70 6.82
C ILE A 155 4.79 11.52 6.06
N VAL A 156 4.32 10.52 6.79
CA VAL A 156 3.65 9.35 6.21
C VAL A 156 2.16 9.41 6.52
N ASN A 157 1.33 9.29 5.49
CA ASN A 157 -0.11 9.08 5.64
C ASN A 157 -0.46 7.63 5.32
N LEU A 158 -1.02 6.91 6.30
CA LEU A 158 -1.57 5.58 6.10
C LEU A 158 -3.09 5.65 6.18
N LYS A 159 -3.78 5.34 5.06
CA LYS A 159 -5.23 5.12 5.03
C LYS A 159 -5.52 3.63 4.91
N PHE A 160 -6.42 3.14 5.73
CA PHE A 160 -6.80 1.72 5.79
C PHE A 160 -8.23 1.54 6.31
N PRO A 161 -8.86 0.37 6.08
CA PRO A 161 -10.23 0.12 6.53
C PRO A 161 -10.40 0.30 8.05
N ALA A 162 -11.54 0.84 8.45
CA ALA A 162 -11.87 1.06 9.86
C ALA A 162 -12.21 -0.24 10.62
N SER A 163 -12.65 -1.27 9.88
CA SER A 163 -12.96 -2.59 10.42
C SER A 163 -11.85 -3.59 10.02
N PRO A 164 -11.37 -4.43 10.97
CA PRO A 164 -10.40 -5.49 10.71
C PRO A 164 -10.82 -6.45 9.58
N THR A 165 -12.12 -6.67 9.44
CA THR A 165 -12.70 -7.61 8.46
C THR A 165 -13.18 -6.95 7.18
N ALA A 166 -13.09 -5.62 7.08
CA ALA A 166 -13.51 -4.92 5.87
C ALA A 166 -12.48 -5.13 4.76
N GLU A 167 -12.96 -5.59 3.61
CA GLU A 167 -12.21 -5.51 2.37
C GLU A 167 -11.94 -4.04 2.04
N GLY A 168 -10.75 -3.75 1.51
CA GLY A 168 -10.37 -2.42 1.13
C GLY A 168 -8.89 -2.31 0.79
N SER A 169 -8.48 -1.09 0.47
CA SER A 169 -7.11 -0.82 0.10
C SER A 169 -6.31 -0.26 1.28
N ILE A 170 -5.05 -0.65 1.36
CA ILE A 170 -4.02 0.14 2.04
C ILE A 170 -3.59 1.24 1.09
N VAL A 171 -3.65 2.49 1.53
CA VAL A 171 -3.05 3.63 0.84
C VAL A 171 -1.94 4.18 1.72
N ALA A 172 -0.70 3.97 1.30
CA ALA A 172 0.48 4.44 2.00
C ALA A 172 1.11 5.59 1.20
N SER A 173 1.25 6.75 1.83
CA SER A 173 1.80 7.94 1.18
C SER A 173 2.97 8.50 1.97
N SER A 174 3.99 8.98 1.28
CA SER A 174 5.05 9.82 1.83
C SER A 174 4.92 11.24 1.29
N ILE A 175 5.18 12.22 2.16
CA ILE A 175 5.21 13.65 1.88
C ILE A 175 6.54 14.19 2.40
N ALA A 176 7.26 14.93 1.57
CA ALA A 176 8.48 15.63 1.96
C ALA A 176 8.58 16.97 1.23
N ASP A 177 9.37 17.88 1.80
CA ASP A 177 9.79 19.10 1.11
C ASP A 177 10.44 18.71 -0.24
N ASP A 178 10.14 19.47 -1.29
CA ASP A 178 10.74 19.30 -2.64
C ASP A 178 12.27 19.45 -2.57
#